data_AF-A0A6C0CNC0-F1
#
_entry.id   AF-A0A6C0CNC0-F1
#
_cell.length_a   1.000
_cell.length_b   1.000
_cell.length_c   1.000
_cell.angle_alpha   90.00
_cell.angle_beta   90.00
_cell.angle_gamma   90.00
#
_symmetry.space_group_name_H-M   'P 1'
#
loop_
_entity.id
_entity.type
_entity.pdbx_description
1 polymer ?
#
loop_
_entity_poly.entity_id
_entity_poly.type
_entity_poly.pdbx_seq_one_letter_code
_entity_poly.pdbx_strand_id
1 'polypeptide(L)'
;MSRTVKLDPKKPTLVLFHKPGCPACIHFMPIWNSARAIIKQSGLAIVQSFARNNEPVDSLMQTYNILSYPTVLLFHHGKTTKFQAERTVDNLVAFVRSDAAPETGKPIIIFLHWSKCGHCHTVRPTWDQLKDNLKNDMSVKFEEYEAEQSPHIMKKFGVSSYPTFLRVQGNTVAMHEGERSYEKLLDFIKPKIRSIEPAPTAPPKVVLNGYKQFTDGTSFWAIRADRAKNTICTVEGKLGATPTMQCRKYTGKDINAFVKRQIAKKGWMPIKK
;
A
#
# COMPACT_ATOMS: atom_id res chain seq x y z
N MET A 1 -20.18 -16.17 -11.33
CA MET A 1 -18.72 -16.04 -11.08
C MET A 1 -18.52 -15.10 -9.91
N SER A 2 -18.08 -15.65 -8.78
CA SER A 2 -17.93 -14.96 -7.50
C SER A 2 -16.88 -13.84 -7.59
N ARG A 3 -17.26 -12.57 -7.42
CA ARG A 3 -16.30 -11.47 -7.32
C ARG A 3 -15.65 -11.57 -5.93
N THR A 4 -14.44 -12.07 -5.87
CA THR A 4 -13.65 -12.09 -4.63
C THR A 4 -13.27 -10.66 -4.26
N VAL A 5 -13.62 -10.24 -3.06
CA VAL A 5 -13.22 -8.96 -2.48
C VAL A 5 -11.70 -8.97 -2.33
N LYS A 6 -10.99 -8.29 -3.23
CA LYS A 6 -9.54 -8.09 -3.09
C LYS A 6 -9.30 -6.94 -2.11
N LEU A 7 -9.10 -7.27 -0.83
CA LEU A 7 -8.58 -6.34 0.15
C LEU A 7 -7.09 -6.12 -0.14
N ASP A 8 -6.68 -4.87 -0.37
CA ASP A 8 -5.28 -4.51 -0.57
C ASP A 8 -4.67 -4.19 0.81
N PRO A 9 -3.70 -4.97 1.31
CA PRO A 9 -3.10 -4.72 2.62
C PRO A 9 -2.32 -3.40 2.70
N LYS A 10 -2.00 -2.79 1.55
CA LYS A 10 -1.29 -1.50 1.45
C LYS A 10 -2.23 -0.30 1.37
N LYS A 11 -3.54 -0.50 1.23
CA LYS A 11 -4.52 0.59 1.13
C LYS A 11 -5.58 0.46 2.22
N PRO A 12 -5.80 1.50 3.04
CA PRO A 12 -6.91 1.52 3.97
C PRO A 12 -8.22 1.23 3.23
N THR A 13 -8.98 0.24 3.69
CA THR A 13 -10.27 -0.14 3.10
C THR A 13 -11.36 -0.09 4.16
N LEU A 14 -12.28 0.86 4.05
CA LEU A 14 -13.45 0.97 4.90
C LEU A 14 -14.59 0.13 4.30
N VAL A 15 -15.11 -0.80 5.09
CA VAL A 15 -16.11 -1.78 4.67
C VAL A 15 -17.35 -1.68 5.53
N LEU A 16 -18.51 -1.58 4.89
CA LEU A 16 -19.83 -1.67 5.54
C LEU A 16 -20.48 -3.02 5.23
N PHE A 17 -20.87 -3.74 6.27
CA PHE A 17 -21.75 -4.90 6.22
C PHE A 17 -23.19 -4.47 6.54
N HIS A 18 -24.12 -4.69 5.61
CA HIS A 18 -25.53 -4.35 5.78
C HIS A 18 -26.47 -5.41 5.22
N LYS A 19 -27.76 -5.31 5.57
CA LYS A 19 -28.82 -6.19 5.07
C LYS A 19 -29.95 -5.36 4.44
N PRO A 20 -30.39 -5.66 3.21
CA PRO A 20 -31.56 -5.00 2.63
C PRO A 20 -32.81 -5.21 3.48
N GLY A 21 -33.62 -4.17 3.63
CA GLY A 21 -34.82 -4.20 4.47
C GLY A 21 -34.57 -4.18 5.98
N CYS A 22 -33.33 -4.05 6.45
CA CYS A 22 -33.03 -3.85 7.87
C CYS A 22 -33.30 -2.39 8.26
N PRO A 23 -34.19 -2.09 9.24
CA PRO A 23 -34.52 -0.71 9.62
C PRO A 23 -33.30 0.12 10.03
N ALA A 24 -32.43 -0.42 10.90
CA ALA A 24 -31.20 0.26 11.31
C ALA A 24 -30.23 0.52 10.15
N CYS A 25 -30.19 -0.37 9.15
CA CYS A 25 -29.37 -0.15 7.95
C CYS A 25 -29.97 0.97 7.08
N ILE A 26 -31.29 1.03 6.93
CA ILE A 26 -31.96 2.07 6.15
C ILE A 26 -31.64 3.46 6.73
N HIS A 27 -31.71 3.62 8.06
CA HIS A 27 -31.34 4.89 8.72
C HIS A 27 -29.85 5.22 8.61
N PHE A 28 -28.98 4.21 8.54
CA PHE A 28 -27.54 4.42 8.46
C PHE A 28 -27.03 4.75 7.04
N MET A 29 -27.76 4.38 5.99
CA MET A 29 -27.29 4.56 4.61
C MET A 29 -27.05 6.03 4.20
N PRO A 30 -27.90 7.01 4.57
CA PRO A 30 -27.63 8.42 4.28
C PRO A 30 -26.29 8.89 4.86
N ILE A 31 -25.97 8.44 6.08
CA ILE A 31 -24.74 8.78 6.80
C ILE A 31 -23.53 8.14 6.12
N TRP A 32 -23.64 6.85 5.79
CA TRP A 32 -22.62 6.12 5.05
C TRP A 32 -22.32 6.74 3.68
N ASN A 33 -23.36 7.10 2.92
CA ASN A 33 -23.20 7.69 1.59
C ASN A 33 -22.51 9.06 1.65
N SER A 34 -22.85 9.88 2.64
CA SER A 34 -22.22 11.18 2.86
C SER A 34 -20.75 11.04 3.24
N ALA A 35 -20.44 10.19 4.22
CA ALA A 35 -19.06 9.91 4.61
C ALA A 35 -18.24 9.32 3.46
N ARG A 36 -18.81 8.39 2.69
CA ARG A 36 -18.18 7.78 1.51
C ARG A 36 -17.78 8.81 0.45
N ALA A 37 -18.62 9.81 0.20
CA ALA A 37 -18.32 10.86 -0.76
C ALA A 37 -17.09 11.68 -0.32
N ILE A 38 -17.05 12.09 0.95
CA ILE A 38 -15.93 12.83 1.55
C ILE A 38 -14.64 11.99 1.49
N ILE A 39 -14.70 10.74 1.94
CA ILE A 39 -13.53 9.85 2.01
C ILE A 39 -12.96 9.59 0.62
N LYS A 40 -13.80 9.35 -0.39
CA LYS A 40 -13.36 9.14 -1.78
C LYS A 40 -12.70 10.38 -2.39
N GLN A 41 -13.26 11.56 -2.16
CA GLN A 41 -12.67 12.82 -2.63
C GLN A 41 -11.28 13.05 -2.03
N SER A 42 -11.11 12.72 -0.75
CA SER A 42 -9.83 12.86 -0.04
C SER A 42 -8.80 11.78 -0.35
N GLY A 43 -9.18 10.69 -1.05
CA GLY A 43 -8.28 9.57 -1.36
C GLY A 43 -7.82 8.75 -0.14
N LEU A 44 -8.41 8.96 1.05
CA LEU A 44 -7.94 8.37 2.31
C LEU A 44 -8.15 6.85 2.41
N ALA A 45 -9.21 6.31 1.79
CA ALA A 45 -9.52 4.90 1.85
C ALA A 45 -10.36 4.43 0.66
N ILE A 46 -10.26 3.14 0.33
CA ILE A 46 -11.22 2.45 -0.54
C ILE A 46 -12.49 2.19 0.27
N VAL A 47 -13.65 2.60 -0.23
CA VAL A 47 -14.94 2.43 0.48
C VAL A 47 -15.82 1.40 -0.22
N GLN A 48 -16.13 0.31 0.47
CA GLN A 48 -16.91 -0.84 -0.02
C GLN A 48 -18.13 -1.13 0.87
N SER A 49 -19.21 -1.62 0.27
CA SER A 49 -20.43 -2.00 0.98
C SER A 49 -20.92 -3.36 0.50
N PHE A 50 -21.27 -4.23 1.44
CA PHE A 50 -21.70 -5.60 1.20
C PHE A 50 -23.10 -5.85 1.74
N ALA A 51 -23.97 -6.36 0.87
CA ALA A 51 -25.35 -6.71 1.18
C ALA A 51 -25.55 -8.23 1.08
N ARG A 52 -26.22 -8.82 2.09
CA ARG A 52 -26.53 -10.28 2.13
C ARG A 52 -27.29 -10.78 0.88
N ASN A 53 -27.96 -9.93 0.13
CA ASN A 53 -28.87 -10.37 -0.93
C ASN A 53 -28.27 -10.37 -2.35
N ASN A 54 -26.95 -10.13 -2.56
CA ASN A 54 -26.35 -10.32 -3.89
C ASN A 54 -24.79 -10.36 -4.02
N GLU A 55 -24.00 -10.84 -3.06
CA GLU A 55 -22.56 -11.16 -3.25
C GLU A 55 -22.00 -12.15 -2.18
N PRO A 56 -20.81 -12.77 -2.37
CA PRO A 56 -20.29 -13.85 -1.52
C PRO A 56 -19.74 -13.32 -0.18
N VAL A 57 -20.66 -12.91 0.70
CA VAL A 57 -20.34 -12.21 1.95
C VAL A 57 -20.28 -13.17 3.15
N ASP A 58 -20.80 -14.39 3.01
CA ASP A 58 -20.94 -15.33 4.12
C ASP A 58 -19.58 -15.76 4.72
N SER A 59 -18.56 -15.98 3.88
CA SER A 59 -17.21 -16.33 4.35
C SER A 59 -16.53 -15.18 5.10
N LEU A 60 -16.60 -13.95 4.58
CA LEU A 60 -16.04 -12.76 5.24
C LEU A 60 -16.73 -12.46 6.57
N MET A 61 -18.04 -12.65 6.64
CA MET A 61 -18.81 -12.46 7.86
C MET A 61 -18.41 -13.44 8.96
N GLN A 62 -18.17 -14.71 8.60
CA GLN A 62 -17.65 -15.70 9.55
C GLN A 62 -16.22 -15.35 9.97
N THR A 63 -15.34 -15.00 9.03
CA THR A 63 -13.95 -14.63 9.30
C THR A 63 -13.84 -13.46 10.29
N TYR A 64 -14.70 -12.44 10.12
CA TYR A 64 -14.65 -11.23 10.96
C TYR A 64 -15.75 -11.17 12.03
N ASN A 65 -16.41 -12.30 12.29
CA ASN A 65 -17.44 -12.46 13.32
C ASN A 65 -18.51 -11.35 13.30
N ILE A 66 -19.11 -11.11 12.13
CA ILE A 66 -20.14 -10.09 11.96
C ILE A 66 -21.49 -10.62 12.46
N LEU A 67 -21.82 -10.29 13.71
CA LEU A 67 -23.02 -10.78 14.38
C LEU A 67 -24.27 -9.92 14.14
N SER A 68 -24.10 -8.66 13.78
CA SER A 68 -25.21 -7.71 13.60
C SER A 68 -24.95 -6.69 12.51
N TYR A 69 -26.04 -6.08 12.02
CA TYR A 69 -26.00 -5.05 10.99
C TYR A 69 -26.64 -3.75 11.51
N PRO A 70 -26.20 -2.57 11.05
CA PRO A 70 -25.01 -2.36 10.23
C PRO A 70 -23.71 -2.45 11.05
N THR A 71 -22.67 -3.06 10.47
CA THR A 71 -21.32 -3.11 11.04
C THR A 71 -20.32 -2.49 10.08
N VAL A 72 -19.44 -1.63 10.58
CA VAL A 72 -18.36 -0.99 9.80
C VAL A 72 -17.01 -1.49 10.31
N LEU A 73 -16.16 -1.93 9.39
CA LEU A 73 -14.77 -2.33 9.64
C LEU A 73 -13.82 -1.46 8.82
N LEU A 74 -12.64 -1.18 9.37
CA LEU A 74 -11.52 -0.60 8.64
C LEU A 74 -10.37 -1.60 8.60
N PHE A 75 -9.93 -1.92 7.39
CA PHE A 75 -8.76 -2.76 7.12
C PHE A 75 -7.58 -1.88 6.77
N HIS A 76 -6.49 -1.95 7.53
CA HIS A 76 -5.28 -1.20 7.26
C HIS A 76 -4.05 -1.90 7.85
N HIS A 77 -2.98 -2.09 7.08
CA HIS A 77 -1.72 -2.73 7.51
C HIS A 77 -1.90 -4.11 8.15
N GLY A 78 -2.82 -4.93 7.63
CA GLY A 78 -3.12 -6.26 8.19
C GLY A 78 -3.90 -6.23 9.51
N LYS A 79 -4.24 -5.05 10.03
CA LYS A 79 -5.13 -4.87 11.18
C LYS A 79 -6.56 -4.63 10.70
N THR A 80 -7.51 -5.15 11.47
CA THR A 80 -8.94 -4.92 11.30
C THR A 80 -9.47 -4.23 12.55
N THR A 81 -9.98 -3.01 12.40
CA THR A 81 -10.61 -2.24 13.50
C THR A 81 -12.11 -2.13 13.26
N LYS A 82 -12.94 -2.35 14.30
CA LYS A 82 -14.39 -2.18 14.24
C LYS A 82 -14.78 -0.77 14.66
N PHE A 83 -15.68 -0.13 13.92
CA PHE A 83 -16.25 1.15 14.31
C PHE A 83 -17.21 0.99 15.50
N GLN A 84 -16.97 1.74 16.58
CA GLN A 84 -17.75 1.65 17.82
C GLN A 84 -18.38 2.99 18.26
N ALA A 85 -18.03 4.10 17.62
CA ALA A 85 -18.57 5.42 17.95
C ALA A 85 -20.01 5.60 17.44
N GLU A 86 -20.63 6.72 17.82
CA GLU A 86 -21.95 7.09 17.31
C GLU A 86 -21.93 7.21 15.79
N ARG A 87 -23.02 6.76 15.16
CA ARG A 87 -23.18 6.67 13.71
C ARG A 87 -23.47 8.05 13.10
N THR A 88 -22.47 8.92 13.08
CA THR A 88 -22.52 10.25 12.43
C THR A 88 -21.53 10.32 11.27
N VAL A 89 -21.70 11.29 10.38
CA VAL A 89 -20.77 11.51 9.25
C VAL A 89 -19.38 11.86 9.79
N ASP A 90 -19.31 12.79 10.73
CA ASP A 90 -18.05 13.26 11.31
C ASP A 90 -17.29 12.14 12.01
N ASN A 91 -17.98 11.30 12.79
CA ASN A 91 -17.33 10.19 13.48
C ASN A 91 -16.80 9.13 12.51
N LEU A 92 -17.48 8.85 11.40
CA LEU A 92 -16.98 7.93 10.36
C LEU A 92 -15.76 8.50 9.64
N VAL A 93 -15.79 9.79 9.30
CA VAL A 93 -14.66 10.47 8.66
C VAL A 93 -13.47 10.54 9.64
N ALA A 94 -13.71 10.88 10.89
CA ALA A 94 -12.70 10.91 11.95
C ALA A 94 -12.11 9.51 12.20
N PHE A 95 -12.92 8.45 12.20
CA PHE A 95 -12.46 7.07 12.34
C PHE A 95 -11.53 6.64 11.20
N VAL A 96 -11.86 7.00 9.95
CA VAL A 96 -10.94 6.79 8.83
C VAL A 96 -9.71 7.68 8.97
N ARG A 97 -9.84 8.94 9.38
CA ARG A 97 -8.66 9.79 9.59
C ARG A 97 -7.78 9.30 10.74
N SER A 98 -8.30 8.77 11.83
CA SER A 98 -7.46 8.36 12.96
C SER A 98 -6.62 7.11 12.65
N ASP A 99 -7.22 6.14 11.95
CA ASP A 99 -6.56 4.86 11.64
C ASP A 99 -5.99 4.81 10.22
N ALA A 100 -6.48 5.64 9.29
CA ALA A 100 -6.04 5.74 7.89
C ALA A 100 -5.41 7.09 7.53
N ALA A 101 -5.30 8.06 8.46
CA ALA A 101 -4.32 9.12 8.22
C ALA A 101 -2.92 8.46 8.13
N PRO A 102 -2.01 9.04 7.32
CA PRO A 102 -0.60 8.85 7.64
C PRO A 102 -0.43 9.15 9.12
N GLU A 103 0.33 8.35 9.87
CA GLU A 103 0.55 8.60 11.30
C GLU A 103 0.97 10.07 11.47
N THR A 104 0.05 10.94 11.90
CA THR A 104 0.18 12.41 11.73
C THR A 104 0.37 13.10 13.07
N GLY A 105 0.95 12.38 14.03
CA GLY A 105 1.75 13.01 15.07
C GLY A 105 3.12 13.36 14.50
N LYS A 106 3.67 14.52 14.91
CA LYS A 106 5.09 14.81 14.76
C LYS A 106 5.88 13.65 15.39
N PRO A 107 6.65 12.82 14.62
CA PRO A 107 7.42 11.73 15.19
C PRO A 107 8.37 12.26 16.27
N ILE A 108 8.36 11.58 17.42
CA ILE A 108 9.28 11.82 18.52
C ILE A 108 10.36 10.74 18.45
N ILE A 109 11.60 11.17 18.21
CA ILE A 109 12.77 10.32 18.18
C ILE A 109 13.39 10.39 19.57
N ILE A 110 13.45 9.25 20.25
CA ILE A 110 13.89 9.14 21.62
C ILE A 110 15.22 8.40 21.67
N PHE A 111 16.23 9.00 22.29
CA PHE A 111 17.48 8.34 22.62
C PHE A 111 17.50 7.92 24.09
N LEU A 112 17.47 6.63 24.34
CA LEU A 112 17.56 6.04 25.68
C LEU A 112 18.99 5.59 25.92
N HIS A 113 19.61 6.13 26.96
CA HIS A 113 21.02 5.91 27.26
C HIS A 113 21.29 5.70 28.74
N TRP A 114 22.50 5.24 29.04
CA TRP A 114 23.01 5.14 30.40
C TRP A 114 24.36 5.85 30.48
N SER A 115 24.59 6.60 31.54
CA SER A 115 25.78 7.46 31.71
C SER A 115 27.09 6.67 31.82
N LYS A 116 27.04 5.40 32.23
CA LYS A 116 28.21 4.49 32.36
C LYS A 116 28.32 3.47 31.22
N CYS A 117 27.80 3.81 30.04
CA CYS A 117 27.74 2.92 28.88
C CYS A 117 28.73 3.38 27.79
N GLY A 118 29.81 2.61 27.59
CA GLY A 118 30.82 2.89 26.56
C GLY A 118 30.24 3.05 25.16
N HIS A 119 29.33 2.17 24.74
CA HIS A 119 28.64 2.24 23.44
C HIS A 119 27.77 3.50 23.30
N CYS A 120 27.24 4.02 24.41
CA CYS A 120 26.44 5.23 24.44
C CYS A 120 27.31 6.47 24.20
N HIS A 121 28.53 6.48 24.75
CA HIS A 121 29.51 7.54 24.46
C HIS A 121 29.96 7.52 23.01
N THR A 122 30.15 6.33 22.42
CA THR A 122 30.54 6.20 21.00
C THR A 122 29.50 6.78 20.04
N VAL A 123 28.20 6.60 20.31
CA VAL A 123 27.13 7.10 19.43
C VAL A 123 26.72 8.55 19.71
N ARG A 124 27.14 9.11 20.85
CA ARG A 124 26.75 10.47 21.26
C ARG A 124 27.08 11.55 20.21
N PRO A 125 28.28 11.58 19.59
CA PRO A 125 28.58 12.55 18.54
C PRO A 125 27.62 12.44 17.35
N THR A 126 27.27 11.23 16.93
CA THR A 126 26.30 10.99 15.86
C THR A 126 24.91 11.52 16.21
N TRP A 127 24.45 11.31 17.45
CA TRP A 127 23.17 11.81 17.94
C TRP A 127 23.11 13.34 17.96
N ASP A 128 24.17 13.99 18.46
CA ASP A 128 24.23 15.44 18.51
C ASP A 128 24.30 16.05 17.10
N GLN A 129 25.06 15.43 16.17
CA GLN A 129 25.09 15.81 14.75
C GLN A 129 23.70 15.70 14.09
N LEU A 130 22.92 14.66 14.39
CA LEU A 130 21.55 14.51 13.87
C LEU A 130 20.62 15.62 14.35
N LYS A 131 20.65 15.91 15.66
CA LYS A 131 19.86 17.00 16.25
C LYS A 131 20.23 18.34 15.62
N ASP A 132 21.52 18.61 15.43
CA ASP A 132 21.99 19.86 14.85
C ASP A 132 21.56 20.03 13.38
N ASN A 133 21.60 18.97 12.59
CA ASN A 133 21.19 19.00 11.19
C ASN A 133 19.67 19.11 11.02
N LEU A 134 18.89 18.63 11.99
CA LEU A 134 17.42 18.62 11.95
C LEU A 134 16.78 19.63 12.92
N LYS A 135 17.54 20.51 13.57
CA LYS A 135 17.04 21.47 14.56
C LYS A 135 15.96 22.42 14.05
N ASN A 136 16.01 22.73 12.75
CA ASN A 136 15.05 23.62 12.08
C ASN A 136 13.91 22.84 11.41
N ASP A 137 13.96 21.51 11.43
CA ASP A 137 12.92 20.67 10.85
C ASP A 137 11.76 20.50 11.85
N MET A 138 10.69 21.26 11.62
CA MET A 138 9.50 21.19 12.46
C MET A 138 8.76 19.85 12.37
N SER A 139 9.10 18.98 11.40
CA SER A 139 8.47 17.68 11.18
C SER A 139 8.92 16.59 12.16
N VAL A 140 9.97 16.80 12.96
CA VAL A 140 10.48 15.80 13.91
C VAL A 140 10.82 16.41 15.28
N LYS A 141 10.55 15.69 16.37
CA LYS A 141 10.94 16.06 17.74
C LYS A 141 12.01 15.11 18.24
N PHE A 142 12.99 15.63 18.96
CA PHE A 142 14.02 14.82 19.63
C PHE A 142 13.83 14.88 21.15
N GLU A 143 13.99 13.74 21.80
CA GLU A 143 14.02 13.60 23.26
C GLU A 143 15.14 12.64 23.66
N GLU A 144 15.67 12.80 24.86
CA GLU A 144 16.67 11.88 25.43
C GLU A 144 16.36 11.61 26.89
N TYR A 145 16.58 10.37 27.32
CA TYR A 145 16.34 9.96 28.71
C TYR A 145 17.47 9.06 29.20
N GLU A 146 17.91 9.34 30.43
CA GLU A 146 18.92 8.56 31.14
C GLU A 146 18.24 7.46 31.97
N ALA A 147 18.78 6.24 31.91
CA ALA A 147 18.23 5.03 32.51
C ALA A 147 17.93 5.10 34.02
N GLU A 148 18.88 5.62 34.80
CA GLU A 148 18.75 5.72 36.25
C GLU A 148 17.80 6.86 36.64
N GLN A 149 17.74 7.93 35.83
CA GLN A 149 16.88 9.08 36.10
C GLN A 149 15.43 8.86 35.67
N SER A 150 15.18 7.98 34.68
CA SER A 150 13.88 7.81 34.05
C SER A 150 13.38 6.35 34.03
N PRO A 151 13.44 5.57 35.12
CA PRO A 151 13.13 4.13 35.10
C PRO A 151 11.70 3.81 34.63
N HIS A 152 10.75 4.73 34.83
CA HIS A 152 9.39 4.61 34.33
C HIS A 152 9.29 4.64 32.79
N ILE A 153 10.17 5.40 32.11
CA ILE A 153 10.26 5.44 30.64
C ILE A 153 10.82 4.11 30.12
N MET A 154 11.89 3.60 30.74
CA MET A 154 12.50 2.31 30.36
C MET A 154 11.51 1.16 30.53
N LYS A 155 10.76 1.15 31.64
CA LYS A 155 9.69 0.17 31.87
C LYS A 155 8.56 0.31 30.85
N LYS A 156 8.13 1.54 30.55
CA LYS A 156 7.05 1.81 29.58
C LYS A 156 7.37 1.27 28.19
N PHE A 157 8.63 1.38 27.76
CA PHE A 157 9.07 0.94 26.44
C PHE A 157 9.75 -0.44 26.41
N GLY A 158 9.84 -1.14 27.55
CA GLY A 158 10.43 -2.47 27.63
C GLY A 158 11.92 -2.52 27.27
N VAL A 159 12.68 -1.47 27.61
CA VAL A 159 14.09 -1.33 27.20
C VAL A 159 15.00 -2.13 28.13
N SER A 160 15.81 -3.01 27.54
CA SER A 160 16.70 -3.94 28.26
C SER A 160 18.18 -3.78 27.91
N SER A 161 18.52 -2.92 26.95
CA SER A 161 19.91 -2.66 26.54
C SER A 161 20.09 -1.21 26.13
N TYR A 162 21.34 -0.74 26.11
CA TYR A 162 21.70 0.62 25.72
C TYR A 162 22.88 0.59 24.74
N PRO A 163 22.97 1.55 23.82
CA PRO A 163 21.99 2.59 23.51
C PRO A 163 20.78 2.07 22.70
N THR A 164 19.59 2.62 22.97
CA THR A 164 18.34 2.34 22.24
C THR A 164 17.76 3.61 21.63
N PHE A 165 17.36 3.54 20.37
CA PHE A 165 16.67 4.62 19.68
C PHE A 165 15.24 4.18 19.37
N LEU A 166 14.27 5.01 19.75
CA LEU A 166 12.86 4.78 19.46
C LEU A 166 12.32 5.88 18.55
N ARG A 167 11.36 5.52 17.72
CA ARG A 167 10.51 6.44 16.98
C ARG A 167 9.08 6.22 17.44
N VAL A 168 8.52 7.24 18.09
CA VAL A 168 7.15 7.23 18.62
C VAL A 168 6.29 8.15 17.76
N GLN A 169 5.21 7.63 17.21
CA GLN A 169 4.30 8.40 16.35
C GLN A 169 2.86 7.94 16.61
N GLY A 170 2.08 8.78 17.31
CA GLY A 170 0.77 8.37 17.82
C GLY A 170 0.90 7.17 18.78
N ASN A 171 0.26 6.05 18.44
CA ASN A 171 0.31 4.81 19.23
C ASN A 171 1.39 3.83 18.74
N THR A 172 2.13 4.18 17.68
CA THR A 172 3.18 3.33 17.11
C THR A 172 4.51 3.64 17.76
N VAL A 173 5.22 2.59 18.15
CA VAL A 173 6.59 2.64 18.67
C VAL A 173 7.44 1.72 17.82
N ALA A 174 8.45 2.26 17.14
CA ALA A 174 9.45 1.49 16.42
C ALA A 174 10.80 1.63 17.13
N MET A 175 11.51 0.52 17.29
CA MET A 175 12.89 0.50 17.78
C MET A 175 13.84 0.43 16.58
N HIS A 176 14.92 1.21 16.62
CA HIS A 176 15.97 1.12 15.60
C HIS A 176 16.76 -0.17 15.74
N GLU A 177 16.91 -0.89 14.64
CA GLU A 177 17.68 -2.12 14.56
C GLU A 177 18.87 -1.93 13.60
N GLY A 178 20.03 -2.45 13.98
CA GLY A 178 21.24 -2.41 13.17
C GLY A 178 22.24 -1.32 13.57
N GLU A 179 23.02 -0.87 12.58
CA GLU A 179 24.12 0.06 12.79
C GLU A 179 23.66 1.43 13.26
N ARG A 180 24.50 2.09 14.06
CA ARG A 180 24.21 3.38 14.68
C ARG A 180 24.99 4.53 14.01
N SER A 181 25.27 4.39 12.72
CA SER A 181 25.87 5.45 11.92
C SER A 181 24.88 6.59 11.68
N TYR A 182 25.40 7.74 11.29
CA TYR A 182 24.60 8.92 10.98
C TYR A 182 23.54 8.62 9.92
N GLU A 183 23.92 7.93 8.84
CA GLU A 183 23.05 7.59 7.71
C GLU A 183 21.91 6.69 8.15
N LYS A 184 22.20 5.65 8.94
CA LYS A 184 21.19 4.67 9.37
C LYS A 184 20.19 5.28 10.35
N LEU A 185 20.66 6.11 11.26
CA LEU A 185 19.79 6.84 12.17
C LEU A 185 18.97 7.91 11.42
N LEU A 186 19.56 8.60 10.43
CA LEU A 186 18.84 9.54 9.58
C LEU A 186 17.73 8.85 8.77
N ASP A 187 18.03 7.67 8.20
CA ASP A 187 17.05 6.83 7.48
C ASP A 187 15.91 6.36 8.40
N PHE A 188 16.22 6.06 9.66
CA PHE A 188 15.24 5.70 10.67
C PHE A 188 14.31 6.87 11.06
N ILE A 189 14.88 8.07 11.19
CA ILE A 189 14.19 9.29 11.57
C ILE A 189 13.27 9.80 10.46
N LYS A 190 13.80 9.86 9.23
CA LYS A 190 13.04 10.35 8.09
C LYS A 190 11.76 9.50 7.94
N PRO A 191 10.64 10.12 7.53
CA PRO A 191 9.48 9.32 7.18
C PRO A 191 9.96 8.28 6.16
N LYS A 192 9.67 7.00 6.44
CA LYS A 192 9.54 6.04 5.36
C LYS A 192 8.36 6.53 4.53
N ILE A 193 8.58 7.53 3.67
CA ILE A 193 8.13 7.37 2.30
C ILE A 193 8.74 6.02 1.99
N ARG A 194 7.90 4.98 1.93
CA ARG A 194 8.32 3.85 1.14
C ARG A 194 8.65 4.50 -0.19
N SER A 195 9.94 4.80 -0.42
CA SER A 195 10.52 4.58 -1.71
C SER A 195 9.90 3.24 -2.07
N ILE A 196 9.07 3.29 -3.08
CA ILE A 196 8.85 2.12 -3.89
C ILE A 196 10.27 1.81 -4.36
N GLU A 197 11.08 1.13 -3.53
CA GLU A 197 12.02 0.19 -4.08
C GLU A 197 11.10 -0.76 -4.82
N PRO A 198 11.11 -0.72 -6.17
CA PRO A 198 10.35 -1.69 -6.89
C PRO A 198 10.95 -3.04 -6.52
N ALA A 199 10.27 -3.78 -5.63
CA ALA A 199 10.40 -5.23 -5.57
C ALA A 199 10.41 -5.68 -7.03
N PRO A 200 11.44 -6.41 -7.50
CA PRO A 200 11.79 -6.54 -8.92
C PRO A 200 10.52 -6.70 -9.73
N THR A 201 10.06 -5.59 -10.31
CA THR A 201 8.73 -5.55 -10.89
C THR A 201 8.87 -6.37 -12.15
N ALA A 202 8.27 -7.57 -12.13
CA ALA A 202 7.91 -8.24 -13.36
C ALA A 202 7.29 -7.17 -14.26
N PRO A 203 7.82 -6.99 -15.47
CA PRO A 203 7.54 -5.83 -16.28
C PRO A 203 6.03 -5.69 -16.54
N PRO A 204 5.53 -4.45 -16.71
CA PRO A 204 4.11 -4.20 -16.89
C PRO A 204 3.58 -5.08 -18.02
N LYS A 205 2.52 -5.86 -17.74
CA LYS A 205 1.76 -6.55 -18.78
C LYS A 205 1.12 -5.46 -19.64
N VAL A 206 1.79 -5.08 -20.73
CA VAL A 206 1.16 -4.34 -21.82
C VAL A 206 0.00 -5.21 -22.29
N VAL A 207 -1.23 -4.69 -22.26
CA VAL A 207 -2.41 -5.39 -22.79
C VAL A 207 -2.88 -4.62 -24.02
N LEU A 208 -2.41 -5.04 -25.18
CA LEU A 208 -2.88 -4.57 -26.48
C LEU A 208 -4.11 -5.39 -26.88
N ASN A 209 -5.30 -4.82 -26.67
CA ASN A 209 -6.56 -5.45 -27.06
C ASN A 209 -6.58 -5.78 -28.56
N GLY A 210 -6.86 -7.06 -28.88
CA GLY A 210 -6.88 -7.57 -30.26
C GLY A 210 -5.52 -7.98 -30.83
N TYR A 211 -4.42 -7.86 -30.09
CA TYR A 211 -3.11 -8.38 -30.48
C TYR A 211 -2.82 -9.72 -29.79
N LYS A 212 -2.18 -10.63 -30.52
CA LYS A 212 -1.47 -11.77 -29.89
C LYS A 212 -0.15 -11.25 -29.34
N GLN A 213 0.09 -11.47 -28.06
CA GLN A 213 1.17 -10.85 -27.29
C GLN A 213 2.14 -11.92 -26.77
N PHE A 214 3.41 -11.58 -26.75
CA PHE A 214 4.54 -12.47 -26.46
C PHE A 214 5.58 -11.71 -25.65
N THR A 215 6.30 -12.40 -24.76
CA THR A 215 7.41 -11.83 -23.99
C THR A 215 8.39 -12.91 -23.58
N ASP A 216 9.66 -12.56 -23.46
CA ASP A 216 10.73 -13.39 -22.90
C ASP A 216 11.18 -12.91 -21.50
N GLY A 217 10.50 -11.90 -20.94
CA GLY A 217 10.88 -11.26 -19.68
C GLY A 217 11.75 -10.01 -19.83
N THR A 218 12.33 -9.74 -21.01
CA THR A 218 13.13 -8.54 -21.30
C THR A 218 12.56 -7.70 -22.45
N SER A 219 11.91 -8.37 -23.39
CA SER A 219 11.34 -7.81 -24.59
C SER A 219 9.87 -8.21 -24.70
N PHE A 220 9.11 -7.41 -25.42
CA PHE A 220 7.74 -7.75 -25.76
C PHE A 220 7.49 -7.61 -27.25
N TRP A 221 6.63 -8.48 -27.75
CA TRP A 221 6.17 -8.48 -29.12
C TRP A 221 4.66 -8.63 -29.15
N ALA A 222 4.02 -7.95 -30.08
CA ALA A 222 2.60 -8.10 -30.33
C ALA A 222 2.32 -8.09 -31.82
N ILE A 223 1.37 -8.91 -32.27
CA ILE A 223 0.93 -8.93 -33.67
C ILE A 223 -0.59 -8.94 -33.78
N ARG A 224 -1.12 -8.10 -34.67
CA ARG A 224 -2.53 -8.06 -35.03
C ARG A 224 -2.68 -8.06 -36.54
N ALA A 225 -3.64 -8.84 -37.01
CA ALA A 225 -4.12 -8.79 -38.38
C ALA A 225 -5.42 -7.97 -38.44
N ASP A 226 -5.43 -6.90 -39.23
CA ASP A 226 -6.62 -6.17 -39.61
C ASP A 226 -7.09 -6.67 -40.98
N ARG A 227 -8.17 -7.45 -40.98
CA ARG A 227 -8.73 -8.05 -42.19
C ARG A 227 -9.45 -7.03 -43.08
N ALA A 228 -10.07 -6.01 -42.48
CA ALA A 228 -10.79 -4.99 -43.24
C ALA A 228 -9.83 -4.14 -44.07
N LYS A 229 -8.63 -3.91 -43.54
CA LYS A 229 -7.60 -3.08 -44.19
C LYS A 229 -6.49 -3.89 -44.87
N ASN A 230 -6.61 -5.22 -44.91
CA ASN A 230 -5.54 -6.13 -45.37
C ASN A 230 -4.17 -5.71 -44.82
N THR A 231 -4.08 -5.46 -43.53
CA THR A 231 -2.88 -4.88 -42.90
C THR A 231 -2.48 -5.72 -41.69
N ILE A 232 -1.16 -5.92 -41.52
CA ILE A 232 -0.59 -6.56 -40.35
C ILE A 232 0.19 -5.50 -39.58
N CYS A 233 -0.11 -5.37 -38.29
CA CYS A 233 0.61 -4.51 -37.37
C CYS A 233 1.42 -5.35 -36.39
N THR A 234 2.70 -5.05 -36.27
CA THR A 234 3.61 -5.59 -35.26
C THR A 234 4.01 -4.48 -34.31
N VAL A 235 4.08 -4.80 -33.02
CA VAL A 235 4.64 -3.94 -31.98
C VAL A 235 5.82 -4.69 -31.39
N GLU A 236 6.97 -4.05 -31.34
CA GLU A 236 8.19 -4.62 -30.78
C GLU A 236 8.85 -3.57 -29.87
N GLY A 237 9.36 -4.01 -28.71
CA GLY A 237 10.05 -3.11 -27.80
C GLY A 237 10.65 -3.82 -26.59
N LYS A 238 11.61 -3.16 -25.94
CA LYS A 238 12.09 -3.57 -24.61
C LYS A 238 11.03 -3.23 -23.57
N LEU A 239 10.85 -4.09 -22.57
CA LEU A 239 9.92 -3.83 -21.48
C LEU A 239 10.42 -2.61 -20.67
N GLY A 240 9.54 -1.63 -20.49
CA GLY A 240 9.89 -0.34 -19.87
C GLY A 240 10.38 0.75 -20.83
N ALA A 241 10.52 0.46 -22.13
CA ALA A 241 10.81 1.46 -23.16
C ALA A 241 9.57 1.73 -24.05
N THR A 242 9.54 2.89 -24.70
CA THR A 242 8.50 3.20 -25.69
C THR A 242 8.61 2.22 -26.87
N PRO A 243 7.55 1.46 -27.18
CA PRO A 243 7.62 0.47 -28.24
C PRO A 243 7.46 1.06 -29.63
N THR A 244 7.97 0.36 -30.63
CA THR A 244 7.79 0.73 -32.03
C THR A 244 6.67 -0.10 -32.65
N MET A 245 5.68 0.57 -33.24
CA MET A 245 4.63 -0.07 -34.02
C MET A 245 4.92 0.07 -35.51
N GLN A 246 4.85 -1.03 -36.25
CA GLN A 246 4.93 -1.05 -37.71
C GLN A 246 3.71 -1.74 -38.29
N CYS A 247 3.02 -1.09 -39.22
CA CYS A 247 1.91 -1.68 -39.97
C CYS A 247 2.26 -1.80 -41.45
N ARG A 248 1.99 -2.95 -42.07
CA ARG A 248 2.27 -3.21 -43.50
C ARG A 248 1.06 -3.85 -44.18
N LYS A 249 0.80 -3.48 -45.43
CA LYS A 249 -0.22 -4.12 -46.26
C LYS A 249 0.15 -5.59 -46.52
N TYR A 250 -0.84 -6.46 -46.51
CA TYR A 250 -0.72 -7.89 -46.76
C TYR A 250 -1.55 -8.26 -47.99
N THR A 251 -0.91 -8.89 -48.97
CA THR A 251 -1.51 -9.26 -50.26
C THR A 251 -1.62 -10.77 -50.46
N GLY A 252 -1.35 -11.58 -49.42
CA GLY A 252 -1.42 -13.03 -49.49
C GLY A 252 -2.83 -13.61 -49.23
N LYS A 253 -3.02 -14.89 -49.59
CA LYS A 253 -4.33 -15.57 -49.51
C LYS A 253 -4.79 -15.91 -48.08
N ASP A 254 -3.86 -16.22 -47.17
CA ASP A 254 -4.19 -16.56 -45.77
C ASP A 254 -3.34 -15.77 -44.78
N ILE A 255 -3.94 -14.74 -44.18
CA ILE A 255 -3.30 -13.87 -43.20
C ILE A 255 -3.01 -14.57 -41.87
N ASN A 256 -3.81 -15.57 -41.48
CA ASN A 256 -3.64 -16.30 -40.22
C ASN A 256 -2.46 -17.28 -40.32
N ALA A 257 -2.33 -17.99 -41.44
CA ALA A 257 -1.18 -18.86 -41.71
C ALA A 257 0.12 -18.07 -41.79
N PHE A 258 0.08 -16.86 -42.35
CA PHE A 258 1.23 -15.96 -42.35
C PHE A 258 1.62 -15.52 -40.94
N VAL A 259 0.65 -15.07 -40.12
CA VAL A 259 0.91 -14.68 -38.71
C VAL A 259 1.50 -15.86 -37.91
N LYS A 260 0.96 -17.08 -38.06
CA LYS A 260 1.51 -18.28 -37.39
C LYS A 260 2.96 -18.55 -37.78
N ARG A 261 3.30 -18.43 -39.07
CA ARG A 261 4.68 -18.61 -39.56
C ARG A 261 5.62 -17.53 -39.04
N GLN A 262 5.18 -16.28 -38.93
CA GLN A 262 5.98 -15.20 -38.36
C GLN A 262 6.30 -15.44 -36.89
N ILE A 263 5.30 -15.84 -36.09
CA ILE A 263 5.46 -16.20 -34.67
C ILE A 263 6.49 -17.34 -34.53
N ALA A 264 6.35 -18.40 -35.35
CA ALA A 264 7.26 -19.55 -35.32
C ALA A 264 8.69 -19.19 -35.75
N LYS A 265 8.85 -18.42 -36.84
CA LYS A 265 10.16 -17.97 -37.32
C LYS A 265 10.90 -17.07 -36.31
N LYS A 266 10.14 -16.30 -35.52
CA LYS A 266 10.68 -15.38 -34.51
C LYS A 266 10.88 -16.02 -33.13
N GLY A 267 10.46 -17.28 -32.94
CA GLY A 267 10.60 -17.99 -31.66
C GLY A 267 9.75 -17.41 -30.52
N TRP A 268 8.67 -16.69 -30.82
CA TRP A 268 7.87 -16.01 -29.81
C TRP A 268 7.04 -17.00 -28.97
N MET A 269 7.33 -17.06 -27.67
CA MET A 269 6.59 -17.93 -26.74
C MET A 269 5.32 -17.24 -26.21
N PRO A 270 4.16 -17.93 -26.17
CA PRO A 270 2.93 -17.37 -25.61
C PRO A 270 3.11 -17.01 -24.14
N ILE A 271 2.57 -15.86 -23.71
CA ILE A 271 2.49 -15.49 -22.30
C ILE A 271 1.66 -16.57 -21.58
N LYS A 272 2.29 -17.38 -20.72
CA LYS A 272 1.56 -18.30 -19.84
C LYS A 272 0.62 -17.46 -18.96
N LYS A 273 -0.67 -17.76 -19.01
CA LYS A 273 -1.73 -16.99 -18.31
C LYS A 273 -1.46 -16.92 -16.81
#